data_AF-A0A7K0CVG2-F1
#
_entry.id   AF-A0A7K0CVG2-F1
#
_cell.length_a   1.000
_cell.length_b   1.000
_cell.length_c   1.000
_cell.angle_alpha   90.00
_cell.angle_beta   90.00
_cell.angle_gamma   90.00
#
_symmetry.space_group_name_H-M   'P 1'
#
loop_
_entity.id
_entity.type
_entity.pdbx_description
1 polymer ?
#
loop_
_entity_poly.entity_id
_entity_poly.type
_entity_poly.pdbx_seq_one_letter_code
_entity_poly.pdbx_strand_id
1 'polypeptide(L)'
;MSSIIRMKTIYTDRRWIKSSYSRETTNCVEVSFGWYKSSFSRDTSNCVEILRDAEAVLIRDSKYQGDPAEQPILSVRTTAWAKFLTAVTLGESITVTTDLPAIEYEASTGETILRADDVALTYTSGEWEAFIAGIRAGEFSPLAA
;
A
#
# COMPACT_ATOMS: atom_id res chain seq x y z
N MET A 1 35.41 -41.42 12.86
CA MET A 1 35.72 -40.00 13.06
C MET A 1 35.46 -39.31 11.73
N SER A 2 34.29 -38.69 11.59
CA SER A 2 34.11 -37.22 11.59
C SER A 2 34.11 -36.68 10.16
N SER A 3 33.26 -35.76 9.73
CA SER A 3 32.00 -35.22 10.22
C SER A 3 31.42 -34.43 9.05
N ILE A 4 30.11 -34.48 8.87
CA ILE A 4 29.36 -33.72 7.88
C ILE A 4 29.41 -32.24 8.32
N ILE A 5 30.05 -31.37 7.54
CA ILE A 5 30.03 -29.92 7.81
C ILE A 5 28.79 -29.34 7.14
N ARG A 6 27.79 -28.99 7.97
CA ARG A 6 26.65 -28.16 7.57
C ARG A 6 27.14 -26.74 7.21
N MET A 7 26.77 -26.24 6.04
CA MET A 7 26.91 -24.82 5.69
C MET A 7 26.04 -23.98 6.62
N LYS A 8 26.69 -23.24 7.52
CA LYS A 8 26.07 -22.21 8.35
C LYS A 8 26.10 -20.91 7.56
N THR A 9 24.96 -20.53 6.99
CA THR A 9 24.74 -19.20 6.41
C THR A 9 25.08 -18.15 7.47
N ILE A 10 26.13 -17.39 7.21
CA ILE A 10 26.57 -16.28 8.04
C ILE A 10 25.68 -15.10 7.65
N TYR A 11 24.74 -14.73 8.52
CA TYR A 11 24.00 -13.46 8.43
C TYR A 11 25.01 -12.32 8.59
N THR A 12 25.43 -11.68 7.49
CA THR A 12 26.26 -10.48 7.54
C THR A 12 25.42 -9.26 7.89
N ASP A 13 25.54 -8.87 9.15
CA ASP A 13 25.44 -7.53 9.74
C ASP A 13 25.67 -6.40 8.71
N ARG A 14 24.59 -5.79 8.17
CA ARG A 14 24.70 -4.56 7.38
C ARG A 14 24.77 -3.38 8.34
N ARG A 15 26.00 -3.08 8.81
CA ARG A 15 26.33 -1.78 9.39
C ARG A 15 25.95 -0.69 8.40
N TRP A 16 25.12 0.23 8.86
CA TRP A 16 24.79 1.46 8.16
C TRP A 16 26.08 2.19 7.74
N ILE A 17 26.18 2.56 6.48
CA ILE A 17 27.16 3.53 6.00
C ILE A 17 26.36 4.71 5.46
N LYS A 18 26.37 5.83 6.19
CA LYS A 18 25.89 7.11 5.65
C LYS A 18 26.91 7.62 4.64
N SER A 19 26.47 7.85 3.41
CA SER A 19 27.26 8.53 2.37
C SER A 19 27.39 10.03 2.69
N SER A 20 28.56 10.60 2.43
CA SER A 20 29.00 11.94 2.83
C SER A 20 28.43 13.12 2.02
N TYR A 21 27.25 12.97 1.40
CA TYR A 21 26.65 14.01 0.53
C TYR A 21 25.20 14.39 0.88
N SER A 22 24.79 14.31 2.16
CA SER A 22 23.53 14.96 2.58
C SER A 22 23.77 16.44 2.84
N ARG A 23 23.48 17.29 1.85
CA ARG A 23 23.09 18.68 2.11
C ARG A 23 21.58 18.73 2.22
N GLU A 24 21.13 19.55 3.15
CA GLU A 24 19.74 19.84 3.47
C GLU A 24 19.01 20.33 2.22
N THR A 25 18.11 19.51 1.69
CA THR A 25 16.90 19.83 0.91
C THR A 25 16.49 18.58 0.13
N THR A 26 15.18 18.37 0.04
CA THR A 26 14.52 17.46 -0.91
C THR A 26 14.35 16.02 -0.42
N ASN A 27 13.12 15.77 0.04
CA ASN A 27 12.33 14.53 -0.06
C ASN A 27 13.10 13.24 0.16
N CYS A 28 12.90 12.66 1.35
CA CYS A 28 13.21 11.27 1.64
C CYS A 28 12.60 10.35 0.56
N VAL A 29 13.38 9.98 -0.45
CA VAL A 29 13.10 8.82 -1.29
C VAL A 29 13.76 7.65 -0.57
N GLU A 30 13.06 7.11 0.42
CA GLU A 30 13.31 5.74 0.81
C GLU A 30 12.81 4.85 -0.32
N VAL A 31 13.71 4.03 -0.86
CA VAL A 31 13.40 3.04 -1.90
C VAL A 31 12.63 1.90 -1.24
N SER A 32 11.36 2.11 -0.95
CA SER A 32 10.42 1.05 -0.61
C SER A 32 10.14 0.27 -1.88
N PHE A 33 10.52 -1.01 -1.91
CA PHE A 33 10.34 -1.96 -3.02
C PHE A 33 8.96 -1.88 -3.69
N GLY A 34 8.76 -1.02 -4.68
CA GLY A 34 7.55 -0.93 -5.50
C GLY A 34 6.30 -0.28 -4.86
N TRP A 35 6.32 0.06 -3.58
CA TRP A 35 5.20 0.75 -2.91
C TRP A 35 5.20 2.24 -3.24
N TYR A 36 4.03 2.80 -3.55
CA TYR A 36 3.85 4.22 -3.80
C TYR A 36 2.47 4.69 -3.35
N LYS A 37 2.36 5.99 -3.10
CA LYS A 37 1.12 6.67 -2.70
C LYS A 37 0.77 7.79 -3.67
N SER A 38 -0.42 8.36 -3.49
CA SER A 38 -0.87 9.50 -4.27
C SER A 38 0.06 10.71 -4.10
N SER A 39 0.29 11.48 -5.17
CA SER A 39 1.05 12.75 -5.08
C SER A 39 0.29 13.83 -4.29
N PHE A 40 -1.02 13.64 -4.11
CA PHE A 40 -1.89 14.51 -3.33
C PHE A 40 -1.83 14.25 -1.82
N SER A 41 -1.17 13.16 -1.40
CA SER A 41 -0.93 12.83 0.00
C SER A 41 0.20 13.68 0.60
N ARG A 42 -0.02 15.00 0.65
CA ARG A 42 0.92 16.02 1.11
C ARG A 42 0.97 16.02 2.65
N ASP A 43 2.03 15.42 3.17
CA ASP A 43 2.49 15.50 4.57
C ASP A 43 1.67 14.78 5.65
N THR A 44 0.66 13.97 5.30
CA THR A 44 0.05 13.06 6.28
C THR A 44 0.86 11.75 6.34
N SER A 45 1.27 11.34 7.54
CA SER A 45 1.99 10.06 7.79
C SER A 45 1.14 8.81 7.51
N ASN A 46 -0.11 9.01 7.08
CA ASN A 46 -1.14 8.01 6.98
C ASN A 46 -1.71 8.12 5.57
N CYS A 47 -1.43 7.16 4.70
CA CYS A 47 -1.77 7.22 3.29
C CYS A 47 -2.19 5.83 2.83
N VAL A 48 -3.06 5.80 1.83
CA VAL A 48 -3.27 4.61 1.00
C VAL A 48 -2.00 4.36 0.20
N GLU A 49 -1.28 3.29 0.53
CA GLU A 49 -0.11 2.84 -0.22
C GLU A 49 -0.45 1.67 -1.10
N ILE A 50 0.08 1.70 -2.32
CA ILE A 50 -0.20 0.74 -3.37
C ILE A 50 1.11 0.12 -3.85
N LEU A 51 1.11 -1.19 -4.08
CA LEU A 51 2.13 -1.89 -4.85
C LEU A 51 1.47 -2.66 -5.99
N ARG A 52 2.03 -2.55 -7.19
CA ARG A 52 1.54 -3.29 -8.35
C ARG A 52 2.43 -4.50 -8.63
N ASP A 53 1.81 -5.66 -8.74
CA ASP A 53 2.38 -6.90 -9.26
C ASP A 53 1.64 -7.29 -10.56
N ALA A 54 2.10 -8.32 -11.26
CA ALA A 54 1.47 -8.84 -12.46
C ALA A 54 0.04 -9.34 -12.19
N GLU A 55 -0.18 -10.02 -11.07
CA GLU A 55 -1.47 -10.67 -10.77
C GLU A 55 -2.40 -9.82 -9.90
N ALA A 56 -1.85 -8.90 -9.11
CA ALA A 56 -2.61 -8.11 -8.16
C ALA A 56 -2.04 -6.71 -7.90
N VAL A 57 -2.91 -5.84 -7.40
CA VAL A 57 -2.60 -4.57 -6.77
C VAL A 57 -2.78 -4.74 -5.27
N LEU A 58 -1.70 -4.57 -4.52
CA LEU A 58 -1.67 -4.64 -3.07
C LEU A 58 -1.95 -3.26 -2.48
N ILE A 59 -2.74 -3.21 -1.41
CA ILE A 59 -3.11 -1.99 -0.69
C ILE A 59 -2.73 -2.16 0.77
N ARG A 60 -2.07 -1.16 1.35
CA ARG A 60 -1.80 -1.11 2.79
C ARG A 60 -1.98 0.29 3.32
N ASP A 61 -1.94 0.41 4.64
CA ASP A 61 -1.94 1.70 5.33
C ASP A 61 -0.53 2.04 5.81
N SER A 62 -0.01 3.21 5.39
CA SER A 62 1.33 3.66 5.80
C SER A 62 1.43 3.97 7.30
N LYS A 63 0.30 4.15 8.01
CA LYS A 63 0.30 4.47 9.44
C LYS A 63 0.52 3.27 10.35
N TYR A 64 0.64 2.07 9.79
CA TYR A 64 0.90 0.86 10.56
C TYR A 64 2.27 0.94 11.25
N GLN A 65 2.29 0.85 12.59
CA GLN A 65 3.51 0.93 13.42
C GLN A 65 3.87 -0.40 14.09
N GLY A 66 3.19 -1.50 13.73
CA GLY A 66 3.44 -2.83 14.26
C GLY A 66 4.64 -3.53 13.62
N ASP A 67 4.72 -4.84 13.77
CA ASP A 67 5.75 -5.65 13.10
C ASP A 67 5.54 -5.59 11.58
N PRO A 68 6.53 -5.12 10.78
CA PRO A 68 6.38 -5.08 9.32
C PRO A 68 6.02 -6.42 8.67
N ALA A 69 6.36 -7.56 9.30
CA ALA A 69 5.97 -8.88 8.82
C ALA A 69 4.45 -9.16 8.98
N GLU A 70 3.81 -8.43 9.89
CA GLU A 70 2.40 -8.53 10.25
C GLU A 70 1.59 -7.32 9.73
N GLN A 71 2.17 -6.49 8.84
CA GLN A 71 1.47 -5.35 8.27
C GLN A 71 0.27 -5.84 7.43
N PRO A 72 -0.97 -5.41 7.73
CA PRO A 72 -2.13 -5.85 6.96
C PRO A 72 -2.07 -5.31 5.53
N ILE A 73 -2.28 -6.23 4.58
CA ILE A 73 -2.27 -5.94 3.14
C ILE A 73 -3.54 -6.53 2.53
N LEU A 74 -4.29 -5.70 1.79
CA LEU A 74 -5.38 -6.15 0.95
C LEU A 74 -4.89 -6.37 -0.47
N SER A 75 -5.48 -7.35 -1.16
CA SER A 75 -5.16 -7.67 -2.55
C SER A 75 -6.37 -7.41 -3.44
N VAL A 76 -6.14 -6.75 -4.57
CA VAL A 76 -7.12 -6.57 -5.65
C VAL A 76 -6.57 -7.21 -6.91
N ARG A 77 -7.29 -8.14 -7.53
CA ARG A 77 -6.79 -8.77 -8.78
C ARG A 77 -6.58 -7.70 -9.86
N THR A 78 -5.49 -7.78 -10.62
CA THR A 78 -5.18 -6.80 -11.69
C THR A 78 -6.35 -6.63 -12.67
N THR A 79 -7.06 -7.71 -13.01
CA THR A 79 -8.24 -7.67 -13.90
C THR A 79 -9.46 -6.97 -13.30
N ALA A 80 -9.52 -6.85 -11.97
CA ALA A 80 -10.59 -6.18 -11.25
C ALA A 80 -10.21 -4.75 -10.81
N TRP A 81 -8.95 -4.34 -10.98
CA TRP A 81 -8.45 -3.05 -10.52
C TRP A 81 -9.21 -1.86 -11.11
N ALA A 82 -9.50 -1.87 -12.41
CA ALA A 82 -10.28 -0.82 -13.04
C ALA A 82 -11.68 -0.68 -12.42
N LYS A 83 -12.33 -1.80 -12.08
CA LYS A 83 -13.64 -1.81 -11.42
C LYS A 83 -13.54 -1.25 -9.99
N PHE A 84 -12.50 -1.60 -9.25
CA PHE A 84 -12.22 -1.00 -7.94
C PHE A 84 -12.12 0.54 -8.05
N LEU A 85 -11.27 1.03 -8.95
CA LEU A 85 -11.09 2.48 -9.16
C LEU A 85 -12.40 3.19 -9.52
N THR A 86 -13.21 2.61 -10.42
CA THR A 86 -14.51 3.16 -10.79
C THR A 86 -15.43 3.30 -9.57
N ALA A 87 -15.57 2.24 -8.78
CA ALA A 87 -16.42 2.28 -7.59
C ALA A 87 -15.94 3.33 -6.57
N VAL A 88 -14.63 3.41 -6.33
CA VAL A 88 -14.03 4.44 -5.46
C VAL A 88 -14.38 5.84 -5.96
N THR A 89 -14.27 6.10 -7.26
CA THR A 89 -14.59 7.43 -7.82
C THR A 89 -16.07 7.77 -7.83
N LEU A 90 -16.95 6.77 -7.88
CA LEU A 90 -18.40 6.94 -7.83
C LEU A 90 -18.94 6.97 -6.38
N GLY A 91 -18.12 6.62 -5.39
CA GLY A 91 -18.57 6.48 -4.00
C GLY A 91 -19.49 5.27 -3.80
N GLU A 92 -19.30 4.20 -4.59
CA GLU A 92 -20.13 3.01 -4.53
C GLU A 92 -19.57 2.01 -3.52
N SER A 93 -20.42 1.58 -2.58
CA SER A 93 -20.09 0.46 -1.71
C SER A 93 -20.03 -0.83 -2.52
N ILE A 94 -18.95 -1.59 -2.33
CA ILE A 94 -18.80 -2.93 -2.90
C ILE A 94 -18.87 -3.96 -1.76
N THR A 95 -19.53 -5.09 -2.00
CA THR A 95 -19.43 -6.27 -1.14
C THR A 95 -18.21 -7.10 -1.53
N VAL A 96 -17.53 -7.70 -0.56
CA VAL A 96 -16.34 -8.54 -0.82
C VAL A 96 -16.62 -9.63 -1.86
N THR A 97 -15.68 -9.82 -2.76
CA THR A 97 -15.66 -10.91 -3.75
C THR A 97 -14.27 -11.55 -3.77
N THR A 98 -14.08 -12.61 -4.54
CA THR A 98 -12.76 -13.24 -4.72
C THR A 98 -11.70 -12.28 -5.28
N ASP A 99 -12.10 -11.26 -6.04
CA ASP A 99 -11.17 -10.39 -6.78
C ASP A 99 -11.14 -8.94 -6.28
N LEU A 100 -12.07 -8.59 -5.38
CA LEU A 100 -12.28 -7.23 -4.87
C LEU A 100 -12.55 -7.25 -3.36
N PRO A 101 -11.91 -6.35 -2.59
CA PRO A 101 -12.32 -6.08 -1.22
C PRO A 101 -13.70 -5.42 -1.20
N ALA A 102 -14.39 -5.52 -0.07
CA ALA A 102 -15.51 -4.64 0.22
C ALA A 102 -15.02 -3.19 0.37
N ILE A 103 -15.89 -2.25 0.00
CA ILE A 103 -15.71 -0.82 0.27
C ILE A 103 -16.91 -0.38 1.11
N GLU A 104 -16.64 0.04 2.34
CA GLU A 104 -17.64 0.51 3.29
C GLU A 104 -17.39 1.98 3.59
N TYR A 105 -18.43 2.81 3.45
CA TYR A 105 -18.39 4.23 3.78
C TYR A 105 -19.16 4.48 5.07
N GLU A 106 -18.46 4.94 6.11
CA GLU A 106 -19.08 5.28 7.39
C GLU A 106 -19.60 6.72 7.34
N ALA A 107 -20.92 6.87 7.19
CA ALA A 107 -21.55 8.18 6.98
C ALA A 107 -21.38 9.13 8.18
N SER A 108 -21.21 8.59 9.39
CA SER A 108 -21.10 9.42 10.61
C SER A 108 -19.72 10.06 10.78
N THR A 109 -18.65 9.35 10.41
CA THR A 109 -17.26 9.82 10.59
C THR A 109 -16.63 10.30 9.28
N GLY A 110 -17.17 9.88 8.14
CA GLY A 110 -16.54 10.07 6.83
C GLY A 110 -15.37 9.11 6.59
N GLU A 111 -15.17 8.11 7.45
CA GLU A 111 -14.15 7.09 7.24
C GLU A 111 -14.55 6.12 6.13
N THR A 112 -13.54 5.59 5.46
CA THR A 112 -13.72 4.49 4.50
C THR A 112 -12.99 3.26 5.01
N ILE A 113 -13.66 2.11 4.95
CA ILE A 113 -13.09 0.84 5.37
C ILE A 113 -13.02 -0.08 4.16
N LEU A 114 -11.82 -0.58 3.89
CA LEU A 114 -11.61 -1.68 2.96
C LEU A 114 -11.54 -2.99 3.74
N ARG A 115 -12.29 -4.01 3.30
CA ARG A 115 -12.28 -5.34 3.97
C ARG A 115 -12.13 -6.48 2.98
N ALA A 116 -11.26 -7.42 3.28
CA ALA A 116 -11.24 -8.74 2.67
C ALA A 116 -10.68 -9.74 3.69
N ASP A 117 -11.20 -10.95 3.69
CA ASP A 117 -10.83 -12.00 4.63
C ASP A 117 -10.87 -11.50 6.09
N ASP A 118 -9.76 -11.56 6.81
CA ASP A 118 -9.57 -11.06 8.18
C ASP A 118 -8.92 -9.67 8.24
N VAL A 119 -8.64 -9.04 7.09
CA VAL A 119 -7.99 -7.74 7.00
C VAL A 119 -9.02 -6.62 6.87
N ALA A 120 -8.84 -5.57 7.68
CA ALA A 120 -9.57 -4.32 7.57
C ALA A 120 -8.61 -3.13 7.58
N LEU A 121 -8.69 -2.27 6.57
CA LEU A 121 -7.94 -1.02 6.47
C LEU A 121 -8.92 0.15 6.57
N THR A 122 -8.78 0.97 7.60
CA THR A 122 -9.65 2.14 7.83
C THR A 122 -8.90 3.41 7.49
N TYR A 123 -9.44 4.21 6.57
CA TYR A 123 -8.88 5.47 6.13
C TYR A 123 -9.76 6.64 6.57
N THR A 124 -9.13 7.74 6.95
CA THR A 124 -9.86 8.99 7.22
C THR A 124 -10.40 9.59 5.92
N SER A 125 -11.36 10.51 6.05
CA SER A 125 -11.88 11.25 4.89
C SER A 125 -10.79 11.94 4.07
N GLY A 126 -9.84 12.61 4.74
CA GLY A 126 -8.73 13.29 4.05
C GLY A 126 -7.76 12.34 3.35
N GLU A 127 -7.46 11.19 3.96
CA GLU A 127 -6.64 10.14 3.34
C GLU A 127 -7.30 9.59 2.07
N TRP A 128 -8.60 9.35 2.17
CA TRP A 128 -9.39 8.80 1.07
C TRP A 128 -9.62 9.82 -0.05
N GLU A 129 -9.83 11.09 0.27
CA GLU A 129 -9.91 12.19 -0.71
C GLU A 129 -8.60 12.35 -1.49
N ALA A 130 -7.45 12.26 -0.82
CA ALA A 130 -6.15 12.30 -1.48
C ALA A 130 -5.95 11.09 -2.41
N PHE A 131 -6.44 9.91 -2.02
CA PHE A 131 -6.44 8.73 -2.88
C PHE A 131 -7.34 8.93 -4.11
N ILE A 132 -8.58 9.39 -3.93
CA ILE A 132 -9.50 9.73 -5.03
C ILE A 132 -8.89 10.77 -5.99
N ALA A 133 -8.22 11.79 -5.47
CA ALA A 133 -7.53 12.80 -6.28
C ALA A 133 -6.44 12.17 -7.16
N GLY A 134 -5.65 11.24 -6.60
CA GLY A 134 -4.64 10.48 -7.35
C GLY A 134 -5.27 9.58 -8.42
N ILE A 135 -6.41 8.94 -8.14
CA ILE A 135 -7.16 8.15 -9.13
C ILE A 135 -7.61 9.05 -10.29
N ARG A 136 -8.19 10.22 -10.00
CA ARG A 136 -8.65 11.18 -11.02
C ARG A 136 -7.50 11.77 -11.83
N ALA A 137 -6.31 11.88 -11.24
CA ALA A 137 -5.08 12.28 -11.92
C ALA A 137 -4.44 11.14 -12.73
N GLY A 138 -4.98 9.92 -12.65
CA GLY A 138 -4.51 8.76 -13.41
C GLY A 138 -3.29 8.05 -12.80
N GLU A 139 -2.87 8.39 -11.58
CA GLU A 139 -1.67 7.84 -10.91
C GLU A 139 -1.75 6.33 -10.67
N PHE A 140 -2.97 5.81 -10.61
CA PHE A 140 -3.27 4.41 -10.37
C PHE A 140 -3.86 3.69 -11.59
N SER A 141 -3.88 4.31 -12.77
CA SER A 141 -4.47 3.72 -13.97
C SER A 141 -3.88 2.33 -14.25
N PRO A 142 -4.66 1.35 -14.75
CA PRO A 142 -4.12 0.08 -15.19
C PRO A 142 -2.96 0.29 -16.16
N LEU A 143 -1.93 -0.56 -16.08
CA LEU A 143 -0.89 -0.55 -17.10
C LEU A 143 -1.55 -0.86 -18.45
N ALA A 144 -1.21 -0.09 -19.48
CA ALA A 144 -1.64 -0.42 -20.84
C ALA A 144 -1.16 -1.85 -21.14
N ALA A 145 -2.11 -2.70 -21.55
CA ALA A 145 -1.84 -4.09 -21.94
C ALA A 145 -0.97 -4.16 -23.20
#